data_AF-A0A7C1E4E0-F1
#
_entry.id   AF-A0A7C1E4E0-F1
#
_cell.length_a   1.000
_cell.length_b   1.000
_cell.length_c   1.000
_cell.angle_alpha   90.00
_cell.angle_beta   90.00
_cell.angle_gamma   90.00
#
_symmetry.space_group_name_H-M   'P 1'
#
loop_
_entity.id
_entity.type
_entity.pdbx_description
1 polymer ?
#
loop_
_entity_poly.entity_id
_entity_poly.type
_entity_poly.pdbx_seq_one_letter_code
_entity_poly.pdbx_strand_id
1 'polypeptide(L)'
;MKEEKDYKIRRISLGGVSAYLLFKPGRAVLVDCGRGGLMNRILEALQGAGLQPEMLELLILTHAHFDHAGTAARIKAATGCRIMVHRSEADRLRKGFTQLPGGTRWKARVLVGLARVFARRLGKYEGVEPDILADTSYDLKEEFGFPARVIHTPGHTPGSMVVLTEAGEMFSGDTFFGLEGKEYFPPFAEDLTALLESWKMIRSLPVKVIYPAHGNRFTAQQFHDALEPALKKYGRVAPMRQGSER
;
A
#
# COMPACT_ATOMS: atom_id res chain seq x y z
N MET A 1 6.53 -23.31 20.58
CA MET A 1 5.77 -23.90 19.45
C MET A 1 5.48 -22.76 18.47
N LYS A 2 5.86 -22.88 17.18
CA LYS A 2 5.41 -21.91 16.17
C LYS A 2 3.92 -22.18 15.94
N GLU A 3 3.04 -21.23 16.25
CA GLU A 3 1.65 -21.32 15.78
C GLU A 3 1.68 -21.45 14.26
N GLU A 4 1.09 -22.53 13.78
CA GLU A 4 0.92 -22.76 12.35
C GLU A 4 -0.17 -21.80 11.86
N LYS A 5 0.17 -20.99 10.85
CA LYS A 5 -0.76 -20.00 10.32
C LYS A 5 -1.89 -20.73 9.61
N ASP A 6 -3.13 -20.37 9.93
CA ASP A 6 -4.33 -20.95 9.31
C ASP A 6 -4.65 -20.36 7.92
N TYR A 7 -3.78 -19.49 7.40
CA TYR A 7 -3.91 -18.85 6.10
C TYR A 7 -2.64 -19.03 5.25
N LYS A 8 -2.83 -18.86 3.94
CA LYS A 8 -1.78 -18.84 2.92
C LYS A 8 -1.67 -17.45 2.31
N ILE A 9 -0.50 -17.15 1.76
CA ILE A 9 -0.22 -15.90 1.04
C ILE A 9 0.09 -16.25 -0.41
N ARG A 10 -0.58 -15.59 -1.35
CA ARG A 10 -0.25 -15.64 -2.77
C ARG A 10 0.06 -14.25 -3.29
N ARG A 11 1.25 -14.08 -3.88
CA ARG A 11 1.61 -12.90 -4.65
C ARG A 11 0.97 -12.98 -6.04
N ILE A 12 0.36 -11.89 -6.48
CA ILE A 12 -0.20 -11.71 -7.81
C ILE A 12 0.66 -10.67 -8.52
N SER A 13 1.29 -11.05 -9.64
CA SER A 13 2.06 -10.11 -10.46
C SER A 13 1.14 -9.32 -11.38
N LEU A 14 1.18 -8.00 -11.26
CA LEU A 14 0.26 -7.06 -11.91
C LEU A 14 1.00 -6.09 -12.87
N GLY A 15 2.13 -6.53 -13.43
CA GLY A 15 2.88 -5.78 -14.44
C GLY A 15 3.74 -4.66 -13.84
N GLY A 16 4.63 -5.02 -12.91
CA GLY A 16 5.53 -4.08 -12.22
C GLY A 16 5.09 -3.72 -10.80
N VAL A 17 3.83 -4.03 -10.46
CA VAL A 17 3.24 -3.93 -9.12
C VAL A 17 2.76 -5.32 -8.70
N SER A 18 2.64 -5.56 -7.40
CA SER A 18 2.17 -6.81 -6.82
C SER A 18 0.97 -6.54 -5.93
N ALA A 19 -0.03 -7.41 -6.05
CA ALA A 19 -1.06 -7.55 -5.04
C ALA A 19 -0.82 -8.83 -4.23
N TYR A 20 -1.41 -8.91 -3.04
CA TYR A 20 -1.25 -10.06 -2.16
C TYR A 20 -2.60 -10.57 -1.67
N LEU A 21 -2.87 -11.84 -1.98
CA LEU A 21 -4.06 -12.55 -1.52
C LEU A 21 -3.70 -13.33 -0.26
N LEU A 22 -4.32 -12.96 0.86
CA LEU A 22 -4.34 -13.76 2.08
C LEU A 22 -5.61 -14.59 2.06
N PHE A 23 -5.49 -15.90 2.21
CA PHE A 23 -6.65 -16.78 2.04
C PHE A 23 -6.59 -18.02 2.91
N LYS A 24 -7.78 -18.50 3.25
CA LYS A 24 -8.04 -19.79 3.91
C LYS A 24 -9.38 -20.35 3.38
N PRO A 25 -9.76 -21.60 3.69
CA PRO A 25 -11.00 -22.17 3.16
C PRO A 25 -12.20 -21.24 3.39
N GLY A 26 -12.92 -20.91 2.31
CA GLY A 26 -14.14 -20.11 2.34
C GLY A 26 -13.97 -18.58 2.42
N ARG A 27 -12.74 -18.04 2.58
CA ARG A 27 -12.56 -16.59 2.68
C ARG A 27 -11.17 -16.07 2.29
N ALA A 28 -11.14 -14.83 1.81
CA ALA A 28 -9.91 -14.13 1.45
C ALA A 28 -9.97 -12.62 1.70
N VAL A 29 -8.77 -12.06 1.88
CA VAL A 29 -8.48 -10.62 1.87
C VAL A 29 -7.43 -10.36 0.80
N LEU A 30 -7.61 -9.30 0.03
CA LEU A 30 -6.68 -8.85 -1.00
C LEU A 30 -6.04 -7.53 -0.57
N VAL A 31 -4.71 -7.43 -0.68
CA VAL A 31 -3.96 -6.19 -0.47
C VAL A 31 -3.49 -5.66 -1.83
N ASP A 32 -3.96 -4.46 -2.17
CA ASP A 32 -3.84 -3.78 -3.47
C ASP A 32 -4.43 -4.56 -4.67
N CYS A 33 -4.63 -3.89 -5.80
CA CYS A 33 -5.29 -4.46 -6.97
C CYS A 33 -4.76 -4.02 -8.33
N GLY A 34 -3.59 -3.39 -8.36
CA GLY A 34 -2.95 -3.02 -9.62
C GLY A 34 -3.63 -1.86 -10.34
N ARG A 35 -3.16 -1.61 -11.56
CA ARG A 35 -3.82 -0.71 -12.53
C ARG A 35 -5.08 -1.32 -13.14
N GLY A 36 -5.93 -0.47 -13.71
CA GLY A 36 -7.15 -0.89 -14.39
C GLY A 36 -6.92 -1.94 -15.49
N GLY A 37 -7.89 -2.83 -15.67
CA GLY A 37 -7.85 -3.91 -16.66
C GLY A 37 -7.21 -5.22 -16.18
N LEU A 38 -6.85 -5.33 -14.90
CA LEU A 38 -6.17 -6.51 -14.35
C LEU A 38 -7.10 -7.48 -13.58
N MET A 39 -8.43 -7.30 -13.69
CA MET A 39 -9.43 -8.11 -13.00
C MET A 39 -9.22 -9.61 -13.19
N ASN A 40 -8.91 -10.05 -14.41
CA ASN A 40 -8.71 -11.48 -14.72
C ASN A 40 -7.58 -12.10 -13.89
N ARG A 41 -6.50 -11.35 -13.59
CA ARG A 41 -5.40 -11.84 -12.73
C ARG A 41 -5.86 -12.08 -11.30
N ILE A 42 -6.79 -11.27 -10.81
CA ILE A 42 -7.38 -11.42 -9.48
C ILE A 42 -8.30 -12.64 -9.44
N LEU A 43 -9.16 -12.80 -10.46
CA LEU A 43 -10.03 -13.98 -10.58
C LEU A 43 -9.24 -15.28 -10.70
N GLU A 44 -8.19 -15.31 -11.54
CA GLU A 44 -7.26 -16.43 -11.66
C GLU A 44 -6.61 -16.78 -10.30
N ALA A 45 -6.22 -15.76 -9.52
CA ALA A 45 -5.62 -15.97 -8.22
C ALA A 45 -6.61 -16.53 -7.18
N LEU A 46 -7.88 -16.10 -7.21
CA LEU A 46 -8.95 -16.66 -6.37
C LEU A 46 -9.26 -18.11 -6.77
N GLN A 47 -9.43 -18.35 -8.07
CA GLN A 47 -9.69 -19.68 -8.60
C GLN A 47 -8.57 -20.67 -8.25
N GLY A 48 -7.30 -20.28 -8.46
CA GLY A 48 -6.17 -21.13 -8.10
C GLY A 48 -6.01 -21.32 -6.59
N ALA A 49 -6.75 -20.57 -5.76
CA ALA A 49 -6.81 -20.73 -4.31
C ALA A 49 -7.99 -21.61 -3.88
N GLY A 50 -8.80 -22.09 -4.83
CA GLY A 50 -10.01 -22.87 -4.59
C GLY A 50 -11.16 -22.01 -4.08
N LEU A 51 -11.16 -20.71 -4.39
CA LEU A 51 -12.16 -19.75 -3.90
C LEU A 51 -13.03 -19.24 -5.05
N GLN A 52 -14.31 -19.03 -4.73
CA GLN A 52 -15.23 -18.30 -5.59
C GLN A 52 -15.01 -16.79 -5.41
N PRO A 53 -15.34 -15.95 -6.42
CA PRO A 53 -15.17 -14.50 -6.34
C PRO A 53 -15.79 -13.86 -5.09
N GLU A 54 -16.97 -14.33 -4.67
CA GLU A 54 -17.74 -13.82 -3.53
C GLU A 54 -17.08 -14.14 -2.18
N MET A 55 -16.10 -15.04 -2.14
CA MET A 55 -15.30 -15.34 -0.95
C MET A 55 -14.20 -14.30 -0.71
N LEU A 56 -13.99 -13.36 -1.64
CA LEU A 56 -13.17 -12.19 -1.37
C LEU A 56 -14.00 -11.21 -0.52
N GLU A 57 -13.71 -11.13 0.77
CA GLU A 57 -14.50 -10.31 1.70
C GLU A 57 -14.02 -8.85 1.76
N LEU A 58 -12.72 -8.64 1.56
CA LEU A 58 -12.08 -7.34 1.74
C LEU A 58 -10.96 -7.10 0.72
N LEU A 59 -10.99 -5.93 0.10
CA LEU A 59 -9.88 -5.31 -0.61
C LEU A 59 -9.31 -4.18 0.26
N ILE A 60 -8.08 -4.34 0.73
CA ILE A 60 -7.32 -3.32 1.45
C ILE A 60 -6.44 -2.59 0.44
N LEU A 61 -6.66 -1.28 0.28
CA LEU A 61 -5.79 -0.43 -0.51
C LEU A 61 -4.74 0.20 0.40
N THR A 62 -3.46 -0.08 0.13
CA THR A 62 -2.35 0.53 0.88
C THR A 62 -2.33 2.04 0.69
N HIS A 63 -2.73 2.52 -0.48
CA HIS A 63 -2.97 3.92 -0.82
C HIS A 63 -3.74 4.02 -2.15
N ALA A 64 -4.20 5.22 -2.54
CA ALA A 64 -5.08 5.43 -3.71
C ALA A 64 -4.35 5.89 -4.99
N HIS A 65 -3.17 5.32 -5.28
CA HIS A 65 -2.54 5.49 -6.59
C HIS A 65 -3.15 4.55 -7.64
N PHE A 66 -3.10 4.95 -8.91
CA PHE A 66 -3.76 4.27 -10.02
C PHE A 66 -3.28 2.84 -10.23
N ASP A 67 -2.03 2.55 -9.88
CA ASP A 67 -1.39 1.25 -9.98
C ASP A 67 -1.58 0.37 -8.75
N HIS A 68 -2.30 0.86 -7.74
CA HIS A 68 -2.71 0.09 -6.56
C HIS A 68 -4.23 -0.05 -6.44
N ALA A 69 -4.98 0.98 -6.84
CA ALA A 69 -6.43 1.07 -6.72
C ALA A 69 -7.17 0.97 -8.07
N GLY A 70 -6.44 0.84 -9.18
CA GLY A 70 -7.00 0.98 -10.52
C GLY A 70 -8.05 -0.06 -10.92
N THR A 71 -8.05 -1.23 -10.27
CA THR A 71 -9.05 -2.29 -10.51
C THR A 71 -10.13 -2.33 -9.41
N ALA A 72 -10.08 -1.45 -8.41
CA ALA A 72 -10.89 -1.56 -7.20
C ALA A 72 -12.40 -1.56 -7.47
N ALA A 73 -12.87 -0.62 -8.32
CA ALA A 73 -14.28 -0.54 -8.71
C ALA A 73 -14.80 -1.86 -9.32
N ARG A 74 -14.02 -2.44 -10.23
CA ARG A 74 -14.38 -3.69 -10.92
C ARG A 74 -14.35 -4.90 -10.00
N ILE A 75 -13.39 -4.95 -9.06
CA ILE A 75 -13.32 -6.02 -8.06
C ILE A 75 -14.58 -5.97 -7.20
N LYS A 76 -14.90 -4.80 -6.62
CA LYS A 76 -16.10 -4.64 -5.78
C LYS A 76 -17.37 -5.01 -6.54
N ALA A 77 -17.50 -4.60 -7.80
CA ALA A 77 -18.66 -4.96 -8.62
C ALA A 77 -18.78 -6.47 -8.88
N ALA A 78 -17.65 -7.18 -9.03
CA ALA A 78 -17.64 -8.60 -9.36
C ALA A 78 -17.68 -9.53 -8.14
N THR A 79 -17.21 -9.08 -6.97
CA THR A 79 -17.09 -9.93 -5.77
C THR A 79 -18.04 -9.52 -4.65
N GLY A 80 -18.54 -8.28 -4.66
CA GLY A 80 -19.25 -7.69 -3.53
C GLY A 80 -18.37 -7.39 -2.33
N CYS A 81 -17.04 -7.51 -2.45
CA CYS A 81 -16.13 -7.27 -1.33
C CYS A 81 -16.21 -5.84 -0.81
N ARG A 82 -15.91 -5.67 0.48
CA ARG A 82 -15.71 -4.33 1.05
C ARG A 82 -14.36 -3.77 0.62
N ILE A 83 -14.27 -2.46 0.48
CA ILE A 83 -13.01 -1.75 0.23
C ILE A 83 -12.63 -0.95 1.47
N MET A 84 -11.41 -1.17 1.94
CA MET A 84 -10.77 -0.38 2.98
C MET A 84 -9.70 0.53 2.39
N VAL A 85 -9.68 1.77 2.84
CA VAL A 85 -8.62 2.74 2.58
C VAL A 85 -8.48 3.68 3.78
N HIS A 86 -7.33 4.34 3.93
CA HIS A 86 -7.19 5.38 4.95
C HIS A 86 -8.11 6.58 4.66
N ARG A 87 -8.68 7.20 5.70
CA ARG A 87 -9.64 8.32 5.54
C ARG A 87 -9.15 9.46 4.65
N SER A 88 -7.85 9.76 4.66
CA SER A 88 -7.26 10.84 3.86
C SER A 88 -7.18 10.52 2.36
N GLU A 89 -7.30 9.25 1.97
CA GLU A 89 -7.30 8.79 0.58
C GLU A 89 -8.73 8.61 0.03
N ALA A 90 -9.76 8.66 0.88
CA ALA A 90 -11.15 8.39 0.49
C ALA A 90 -11.60 9.22 -0.72
N ASP A 91 -11.32 10.52 -0.71
CA ASP A 91 -11.67 11.42 -1.81
C ASP A 91 -10.89 11.14 -3.10
N ARG A 92 -9.63 10.70 -3.00
CA ARG A 92 -8.80 10.32 -4.15
C ARG A 92 -9.37 9.06 -4.79
N LEU A 93 -9.74 8.08 -3.97
CA LEU A 93 -10.37 6.83 -4.40
C LEU A 93 -11.72 7.08 -5.09
N ARG A 94 -12.61 7.88 -4.48
CA ARG A 94 -13.92 8.24 -5.07
C ARG A 94 -13.80 8.87 -6.44
N LYS A 95 -12.85 9.79 -6.58
CA LYS A 95 -12.62 10.55 -7.82
C LYS A 95 -11.76 9.78 -8.83
N GLY A 96 -11.17 8.65 -8.43
CA GLY A 96 -10.35 7.80 -9.28
C GLY A 96 -9.13 8.51 -9.87
N PHE A 97 -8.36 9.24 -9.07
CA PHE A 97 -7.18 9.96 -9.57
C PHE A 97 -5.98 9.87 -8.63
N THR A 98 -4.81 9.75 -9.24
CA THR A 98 -3.51 9.83 -8.57
C THR A 98 -3.06 11.28 -8.45
N GLN A 99 -2.67 11.71 -7.25
CA GLN A 99 -2.01 12.99 -7.07
C GLN A 99 -0.53 12.87 -7.43
N LEU A 100 -0.12 13.47 -8.56
CA LEU A 100 1.30 13.54 -8.90
C LEU A 100 2.03 14.46 -7.92
N PRO A 101 3.22 14.07 -7.40
CA PRO A 101 3.99 14.90 -6.49
C PRO A 101 4.32 16.26 -7.13
N GLY A 102 4.34 17.31 -6.32
CA GLY A 102 4.67 18.66 -6.78
C GLY A 102 6.14 18.77 -7.17
N GLY A 103 6.45 19.37 -8.31
CA GLY A 103 7.83 19.68 -8.70
C GLY A 103 8.50 20.62 -7.69
N THR A 104 9.71 20.29 -7.26
CA THR A 104 10.44 20.97 -6.17
C THR A 104 11.08 22.31 -6.54
N ARG A 105 11.02 22.74 -7.82
CA ARG A 105 11.62 24.00 -8.33
C ARG A 105 10.58 24.89 -9.02
N TRP A 106 10.69 26.22 -8.93
CA TRP A 106 9.66 27.15 -9.43
C TRP A 106 9.37 27.02 -10.95
N LYS A 107 10.41 26.84 -11.78
CA LYS A 107 10.24 26.56 -13.23
C LYS A 107 9.59 25.19 -13.48
N ALA A 108 9.89 24.22 -12.61
CA ALA A 108 9.24 22.92 -12.64
C ALA A 108 7.76 23.01 -12.20
N ARG A 109 7.37 23.91 -11.28
CA ARG A 109 5.97 24.10 -10.87
C ARG A 109 5.07 24.56 -12.01
N VAL A 110 5.54 25.49 -12.85
CA VAL A 110 4.76 25.98 -14.01
C VAL A 110 4.65 24.92 -15.10
N LEU A 111 5.78 24.26 -15.43
CA LEU A 111 5.81 23.18 -16.42
C LEU A 111 4.97 21.96 -15.96
N VAL A 112 5.10 21.57 -14.69
CA VAL A 112 4.29 20.51 -14.05
C VAL A 112 2.83 20.93 -13.95
N GLY A 113 2.50 22.22 -13.84
CA GLY A 113 1.11 22.71 -13.85
C GLY A 113 0.39 22.44 -15.17
N LEU A 114 1.04 22.76 -16.30
CA LEU A 114 0.52 22.45 -17.64
C LEU A 114 0.54 20.95 -17.93
N ALA A 115 1.62 20.26 -17.56
CA ALA A 115 1.71 18.81 -17.69
C ALA A 115 0.69 18.09 -16.78
N ARG A 116 0.32 18.62 -15.60
CA ARG A 116 -0.69 18.04 -14.70
C ARG A 116 -2.06 17.95 -15.34
N VAL A 117 -2.45 18.93 -16.15
CA VAL A 117 -3.77 18.89 -16.83
C VAL A 117 -3.84 17.71 -17.79
N PHE A 118 -2.76 17.46 -18.54
CA PHE A 118 -2.66 16.32 -19.47
C PHE A 118 -2.38 14.99 -18.74
N ALA A 119 -1.48 14.98 -17.75
CA ALA A 119 -1.10 13.82 -16.96
C ALA A 119 -2.20 13.34 -16.01
N ARG A 120 -3.16 14.21 -15.64
CA ARG A 120 -4.42 13.82 -14.98
C ARG A 120 -5.21 12.80 -15.78
N ARG A 121 -4.99 12.64 -17.09
CA ARG A 121 -5.60 11.55 -17.87
C ARG A 121 -4.85 10.22 -17.74
N LEU A 122 -3.55 10.24 -17.45
CA LEU A 122 -2.69 9.05 -17.40
C LEU A 122 -2.75 8.34 -16.04
N GLY A 123 -3.03 9.07 -14.94
CA GLY A 123 -3.18 8.52 -13.59
C GLY A 123 -4.64 8.39 -13.12
N LYS A 124 -5.59 8.32 -14.05
CA LYS A 124 -7.02 8.14 -13.77
C LYS A 124 -7.41 6.67 -13.81
N TYR A 125 -8.35 6.32 -12.95
CA TYR A 125 -8.98 5.01 -12.91
C TYR A 125 -10.46 5.17 -12.53
N GLU A 126 -11.21 4.08 -12.62
CA GLU A 126 -12.62 4.07 -12.24
C GLU A 126 -12.74 4.24 -10.72
N GLY A 127 -13.31 5.36 -10.29
CA GLY A 127 -13.48 5.68 -8.88
C GLY A 127 -14.52 4.78 -8.20
N VAL A 128 -14.39 4.60 -6.89
CA VAL A 128 -15.28 3.74 -6.10
C VAL A 128 -15.42 4.26 -4.67
N GLU A 129 -16.58 4.06 -4.07
CA GLU A 129 -16.79 4.39 -2.66
C GLU A 129 -16.12 3.35 -1.75
N PRO A 130 -15.25 3.76 -0.81
CA PRO A 130 -14.75 2.87 0.24
C PRO A 130 -15.87 2.54 1.24
N ASP A 131 -15.86 1.31 1.76
CA ASP A 131 -16.79 0.84 2.78
C ASP A 131 -16.21 0.98 4.19
N ILE A 132 -14.88 1.02 4.30
CA ILE A 132 -14.16 1.12 5.56
C ILE A 132 -13.11 2.22 5.44
N LEU A 133 -13.19 3.20 6.35
CA LEU A 133 -12.19 4.24 6.51
C LEU A 133 -11.33 3.91 7.72
N ALA A 134 -10.09 3.52 7.46
CA ALA A 134 -9.10 3.32 8.51
C ALA A 134 -8.49 4.67 8.93
N ASP A 135 -8.15 4.76 10.21
CA ASP A 135 -7.41 5.87 10.82
C ASP A 135 -6.03 5.35 11.20
N THR A 136 -5.69 5.33 12.49
CA THR A 136 -4.36 4.89 12.96
C THR A 136 -4.13 3.38 12.78
N SER A 137 -5.12 2.56 13.09
CA SER A 137 -5.03 1.10 12.94
C SER A 137 -6.40 0.44 12.81
N TYR A 138 -6.45 -0.73 12.19
CA TYR A 138 -7.66 -1.57 12.07
C TYR A 138 -7.31 -3.05 12.28
N ASP A 139 -8.03 -3.75 13.16
CA ASP A 139 -7.81 -5.18 13.41
C ASP A 139 -8.69 -6.03 12.47
N LEU A 140 -8.09 -7.06 11.84
CA LEU A 140 -8.77 -7.91 10.85
C LEU A 140 -9.22 -9.26 11.43
N LYS A 141 -8.94 -9.55 12.71
CA LYS A 141 -9.09 -10.88 13.29
C LYS A 141 -10.54 -11.24 13.52
N GLU A 142 -11.29 -10.38 14.20
CA GLU A 142 -12.67 -10.68 14.57
C GLU A 142 -13.60 -10.70 13.36
N GLU A 143 -13.49 -9.71 12.47
CA GLU A 143 -14.41 -9.53 11.35
C GLU A 143 -14.02 -10.38 10.13
N PHE A 144 -12.75 -10.33 9.74
CA PHE A 144 -12.26 -10.99 8.52
C PHE A 144 -11.55 -12.33 8.80
N GLY A 145 -11.34 -12.68 10.08
CA GLY A 145 -10.72 -13.95 10.47
C GLY A 145 -9.22 -14.02 10.18
N PHE A 146 -8.54 -12.90 9.92
CA PHE A 146 -7.10 -12.90 9.68
C PHE A 146 -6.38 -12.27 10.87
N PRO A 147 -5.43 -12.98 11.51
CA PRO A 147 -4.63 -12.43 12.62
C PRO A 147 -3.62 -11.41 12.07
N ALA A 148 -4.15 -10.24 11.71
CA ALA A 148 -3.45 -9.17 11.04
C ALA A 148 -4.09 -7.82 11.38
N ARG A 149 -3.30 -6.75 11.25
CA ARG A 149 -3.74 -5.39 11.47
C ARG A 149 -3.29 -4.49 10.33
N VAL A 150 -4.13 -3.53 9.98
CA VAL A 150 -3.76 -2.39 9.14
C VAL A 150 -3.18 -1.30 10.03
N ILE A 151 -2.08 -0.68 9.61
CA ILE A 151 -1.35 0.34 10.38
C ILE A 151 -1.07 1.54 9.46
N HIS A 152 -1.39 2.74 9.93
CA HIS A 152 -1.09 3.98 9.22
C HIS A 152 0.42 4.23 9.17
N THR A 153 0.92 4.51 7.97
CA THR A 153 2.35 4.71 7.66
C THR A 153 2.49 5.86 6.65
N PRO A 154 2.11 7.09 7.04
CA PRO A 154 2.10 8.23 6.14
C PRO A 154 3.51 8.52 5.62
N GLY A 155 3.58 9.09 4.43
CA GLY A 155 4.82 9.59 3.86
C GLY A 155 4.88 9.41 2.36
N HIS A 156 4.69 8.18 1.87
CA HIS A 156 4.54 7.96 0.43
C HIS A 156 3.29 8.71 -0.09
N THR A 157 2.15 8.49 0.57
CA THR A 157 0.96 9.35 0.54
C THR A 157 0.55 9.72 1.97
N PRO A 158 -0.32 10.73 2.17
CA PRO A 158 -0.85 11.08 3.49
C PRO A 158 -1.60 9.92 4.17
N GLY A 159 -2.19 9.01 3.40
CA GLY A 159 -2.92 7.85 3.94
C GLY A 159 -2.31 6.51 3.57
N SER A 160 -1.00 6.45 3.33
CA SER A 160 -0.31 5.19 3.15
C SER A 160 -0.48 4.29 4.38
N MET A 161 -0.75 3.01 4.14
CA MET A 161 -0.94 1.99 5.16
C MET A 161 -0.15 0.74 4.82
N VAL A 162 0.17 -0.02 5.87
CA VAL A 162 0.69 -1.38 5.75
C VAL A 162 -0.25 -2.37 6.42
N VAL A 163 -0.22 -3.63 5.98
CA VAL A 163 -0.89 -4.75 6.66
C VAL A 163 0.18 -5.60 7.33
N LEU A 164 0.12 -5.78 8.65
CA LEU A 164 1.04 -6.60 9.43
C LEU A 164 0.31 -7.78 10.07
N THR A 165 0.74 -9.00 9.76
CA THR A 165 0.23 -10.22 10.40
C THR A 165 0.89 -10.44 11.78
N GLU A 166 0.22 -11.13 12.69
CA GLU A 166 0.79 -11.54 13.99
C GLU A 166 2.06 -12.40 13.81
N ALA A 167 2.17 -13.07 12.67
CA ALA A 167 3.32 -13.93 12.39
C ALA A 167 4.52 -13.22 11.75
N GLY A 168 4.40 -11.92 11.44
CA GLY A 168 5.49 -11.04 11.02
C GLY A 168 5.61 -10.82 9.51
N GLU A 169 4.56 -11.08 8.73
CA GLU A 169 4.49 -10.64 7.33
C GLU A 169 3.92 -9.23 7.23
N MET A 170 4.64 -8.35 6.53
CA MET A 170 4.20 -6.98 6.26
C MET A 170 3.95 -6.77 4.78
N PHE A 171 2.73 -6.41 4.39
CA PHE A 171 2.40 -5.95 3.03
C PHE A 171 2.46 -4.43 3.02
N SER A 172 3.48 -3.87 2.39
CA SER A 172 3.88 -2.49 2.68
C SER A 172 3.40 -1.45 1.68
N GLY A 173 2.80 -1.87 0.57
CA GLY A 173 2.58 -1.01 -0.58
C GLY A 173 3.91 -0.35 -0.97
N ASP A 174 3.87 0.98 -1.03
CA ASP A 174 4.99 1.84 -1.43
C ASP A 174 5.70 2.51 -0.24
N THR A 175 5.38 2.09 0.99
CA THR A 175 6.20 2.44 2.16
C THR A 175 7.63 1.94 1.97
N PHE A 176 7.80 0.83 1.26
CA PHE A 176 9.09 0.29 0.83
C PHE A 176 9.03 -0.15 -0.63
N PHE A 177 10.20 -0.13 -1.28
CA PHE A 177 10.42 -0.78 -2.56
C PHE A 177 11.34 -1.98 -2.37
N GLY A 178 11.31 -2.95 -3.28
CA GLY A 178 12.15 -4.14 -3.26
C GLY A 178 13.07 -4.24 -4.47
N LEU A 179 13.62 -3.12 -4.95
CA LEU A 179 14.39 -3.09 -6.19
C LEU A 179 15.72 -3.84 -6.05
N GLU A 180 16.17 -4.45 -7.15
CA GLU A 180 17.48 -5.10 -7.22
C GLU A 180 18.58 -4.07 -6.92
N GLY A 181 19.56 -4.43 -6.09
CA GLY A 181 20.61 -3.50 -5.62
C GLY A 181 20.40 -2.91 -4.22
N LYS A 182 19.43 -3.40 -3.45
CA LYS A 182 19.16 -3.03 -2.03
C LYS A 182 18.61 -1.60 -1.81
N GLU A 183 18.05 -0.96 -2.83
CA GLU A 183 17.33 0.30 -2.63
C GLU A 183 15.90 0.00 -2.15
N TYR A 184 15.74 -0.08 -0.83
CA TYR A 184 14.42 -0.28 -0.21
C TYR A 184 13.61 1.01 -0.07
N PHE A 185 14.27 2.14 -0.33
CA PHE A 185 13.70 3.47 -0.23
C PHE A 185 12.85 3.74 -1.48
N PRO A 186 11.58 4.18 -1.34
CA PRO A 186 10.76 4.48 -2.50
C PRO A 186 11.36 5.66 -3.29
N PRO A 187 11.32 5.64 -4.63
CA PRO A 187 11.90 6.71 -5.46
C PRO A 187 11.19 8.06 -5.28
N PHE A 188 9.99 8.07 -4.69
CA PHE A 188 9.21 9.26 -4.40
C PHE A 188 8.38 9.09 -3.12
N ALA A 189 8.14 10.21 -2.45
CA ALA A 189 7.26 10.34 -1.28
C ALA A 189 6.65 11.74 -1.28
N GLU A 190 5.36 11.87 -0.94
CA GLU A 190 4.71 13.17 -0.76
C GLU A 190 5.26 13.93 0.47
N ASP A 191 5.57 13.21 1.55
CA ASP A 191 6.21 13.74 2.76
C ASP A 191 7.35 12.80 3.21
N LEU A 192 8.58 13.23 2.92
CA LEU A 192 9.79 12.51 3.28
C LEU A 192 9.98 12.36 4.79
N THR A 193 9.59 13.37 5.57
CA THR A 193 9.74 13.36 7.03
C THR A 193 8.81 12.31 7.61
N ALA A 194 7.54 12.34 7.21
CA ALA A 194 6.54 11.37 7.65
C ALA A 194 6.95 9.94 7.26
N LEU A 195 7.50 9.74 6.05
CA LEU A 195 7.97 8.41 5.62
C LEU A 195 9.08 7.88 6.54
N LEU A 196 10.06 8.71 6.89
CA LEU A 196 11.14 8.32 7.79
C LEU A 196 10.66 8.04 9.22
N GLU A 197 9.67 8.79 9.72
CA GLU A 197 9.03 8.50 11.01
C GLU A 197 8.24 7.18 10.95
N SER A 198 7.54 6.91 9.85
CA SER A 198 6.88 5.62 9.61
C SER A 198 7.89 4.47 9.61
N TRP A 199 9.06 4.64 8.98
CA TRP A 199 10.13 3.64 9.01
C TRP A 199 10.67 3.42 10.44
N LYS A 200 10.90 4.49 11.22
CA LYS A 200 11.32 4.37 12.62
C LYS A 200 10.29 3.62 13.46
N MET A 201 9.00 3.89 13.26
CA MET A 201 7.92 3.16 13.91
C MET A 201 7.94 1.67 13.50
N ILE A 202 8.06 1.38 12.20
CA ILE A 202 8.09 0.00 11.68
C ILE A 202 9.25 -0.82 12.25
N ARG A 203 10.42 -0.21 12.51
CA ARG A 203 11.56 -0.87 13.19
C ARG A 203 11.20 -1.43 14.57
N SER A 204 10.21 -0.84 15.25
CA SER A 204 9.75 -1.31 16.57
C SER A 204 8.70 -2.42 16.49
N LEU A 205 8.22 -2.77 15.30
CA LEU A 205 7.19 -3.79 15.09
C LEU A 205 7.81 -5.19 14.90
N PRO A 206 7.06 -6.27 15.18
CA PRO A 206 7.55 -7.66 15.05
C PRO A 206 7.59 -8.15 13.59
N VAL A 207 8.15 -7.35 12.69
CA VAL A 207 8.28 -7.67 11.26
C VAL A 207 9.38 -8.71 11.07
N LYS A 208 9.13 -9.69 10.21
CA LYS A 208 10.12 -10.70 9.79
C LYS A 208 10.41 -10.61 8.30
N VAL A 209 9.36 -10.41 7.49
CA VAL A 209 9.45 -10.26 6.03
C VAL A 209 8.54 -9.14 5.56
N ILE A 210 9.05 -8.33 4.64
CA ILE A 210 8.34 -7.25 3.98
C ILE A 210 8.04 -7.65 2.54
N TYR A 211 6.79 -7.49 2.13
CA TYR A 211 6.21 -7.73 0.82
C TYR A 211 5.84 -6.38 0.21
N PRO A 212 6.77 -5.71 -0.49
CA PRO A 212 6.50 -4.44 -1.16
C PRO A 212 5.66 -4.66 -2.41
N ALA A 213 4.90 -3.65 -2.83
CA ALA A 213 4.16 -3.75 -4.08
C ALA A 213 5.13 -3.82 -5.28
N HIS A 214 6.23 -3.06 -5.23
CA HIS A 214 7.25 -3.06 -6.27
C HIS A 214 8.50 -3.85 -5.85
N GLY A 215 9.00 -4.69 -6.76
CA GLY A 215 10.24 -5.45 -6.55
C GLY A 215 10.07 -6.73 -5.72
N ASN A 216 11.14 -7.20 -5.09
CA ASN A 216 11.17 -8.46 -4.37
C ASN A 216 10.89 -8.29 -2.87
N ARG A 217 10.36 -9.34 -2.24
CA ARG A 217 10.26 -9.40 -0.77
C ARG A 217 11.65 -9.43 -0.15
N PHE A 218 11.78 -8.88 1.05
CA PHE A 218 13.04 -8.80 1.80
C PHE A 218 12.80 -9.00 3.30
N THR A 219 13.87 -9.30 4.03
CA THR A 219 13.79 -9.57 5.47
C THR A 219 13.81 -8.28 6.29
N ALA A 220 13.33 -8.38 7.53
CA ALA A 220 13.47 -7.28 8.50
C ALA A 220 14.94 -6.89 8.75
N GLN A 221 15.88 -7.85 8.67
CA GLN A 221 17.31 -7.53 8.77
C GLN A 221 17.76 -6.64 7.61
N GLN A 222 17.38 -6.95 6.37
CA GLN A 222 17.71 -6.13 5.21
C GLN A 222 17.12 -4.71 5.32
N PHE A 223 15.91 -4.59 5.88
CA PHE A 223 15.33 -3.29 6.22
C PHE A 223 16.18 -2.55 7.26
N HIS A 224 16.52 -3.19 8.38
CA HIS A 224 17.31 -2.58 9.44
C HIS A 224 18.67 -2.09 8.94
N ASP A 225 19.34 -2.88 8.09
CA ASP A 225 20.62 -2.52 7.48
C ASP A 225 20.51 -1.28 6.57
N ALA A 226 19.34 -1.07 5.97
CA ALA A 226 19.08 0.04 5.05
C ALA A 226 18.53 1.31 5.74
N LEU A 227 18.02 1.19 6.96
CA LEU A 227 17.40 2.31 7.68
C LEU A 227 18.40 3.43 8.00
N GLU A 228 19.53 3.10 8.62
CA GLU A 228 20.52 4.12 9.01
C GLU A 228 21.11 4.86 7.78
N PRO A 229 21.49 4.18 6.68
CA PRO A 229 21.83 4.84 5.43
C PRO A 229 20.74 5.79 4.91
N ALA A 230 19.47 5.36 4.94
CA ALA A 230 18.34 6.19 4.51
C ALA A 230 18.15 7.42 5.41
N LEU A 231 18.19 7.26 6.74
CA LEU A 231 18.09 8.37 7.70
C LEU A 231 19.23 9.38 7.51
N LYS A 232 20.46 8.91 7.27
CA LYS A 232 21.60 9.79 7.01
C LYS A 232 21.47 10.55 5.68
N LYS A 233 21.02 9.87 4.62
CA LYS A 233 20.87 10.44 3.27
C LYS A 233 19.71 11.44 3.20
N TYR A 234 18.57 11.09 3.79
CA TYR A 234 17.30 11.80 3.60
C TYR A 234 16.86 12.62 4.81
N GLY A 235 17.30 12.29 6.03
CA GLY A 235 16.95 13.02 7.25
C GLY A 235 17.51 14.45 7.31
N ARG A 236 18.53 14.77 6.52
CA ARG A 236 19.06 16.13 6.36
C ARG A 236 18.26 17.01 5.39
N VAL A 237 17.40 16.40 4.58
CA VAL A 237 16.59 17.07 3.54
C VAL A 237 15.19 17.42 4.06
N ALA A 238 14.76 16.78 5.15
CA ALA A 238 13.54 17.13 5.87
C ALA A 238 13.70 18.51 6.53
N PRO A 239 12.84 19.51 6.24
CA PRO A 239 12.88 20.76 6.97
C PRO A 239 12.66 20.45 8.45
N MET A 240 13.54 20.96 9.32
CA MET A 240 13.25 21.01 10.75
C MET A 240 11.89 21.68 10.89
N ARG A 241 10.90 21.00 11.50
CA ARG A 241 9.71 21.70 11.97
C ARG A 241 10.21 22.71 13.01
N GLN A 242 10.28 23.98 12.61
CA GLN A 242 10.40 25.06 13.59
C GLN A 242 9.23 24.90 14.55
N GLY A 243 9.55 24.93 15.85
CA GLY A 243 8.64 24.58 16.91
C GLY A 243 7.32 25.33 16.81
N SER A 244 6.24 24.64 17.14
CA SER A 244 5.01 25.30 17.54
C SER A 244 5.31 26.09 18.81
N GLU A 245 5.34 27.40 18.68
CA GLU A 245 5.18 28.34 19.79
C GLU A 245 3.96 27.89 20.64
N ARG A 246 4.19 27.79 21.94
CA ARG A 246 3.18 28.01 22.97
C ARG A 246 3.61 29.24 23.75
#